data_AF-A0A1I0H4Q3-F1
#
_entry.id   AF-A0A1I0H4Q3-F1
#
_cell.length_a   1.000
_cell.length_b   1.000
_cell.length_c   1.000
_cell.angle_alpha   90.00
_cell.angle_beta   90.00
_cell.angle_gamma   90.00
#
_symmetry.space_group_name_H-M   'P 1'
#
loop_
_entity.id
_entity.type
_entity.pdbx_description
1 polymer ?
#
loop_
_entity_poly.entity_id
_entity_poly.type
_entity_poly.pdbx_seq_one_letter_code
_entity_poly.pdbx_strand_id
1 'polypeptide(L)'
;MLERFFVSYIVMMNGIGFLSMGWDKRKAIKGKWRISEAKLFLIAFIGGAIGSTFGMFLFRHKTNKLKFKAGFPLLTGLTIAALFSLYKNLS
;
A
#
# COMPACT_ATOMS: atom_id res chain seq x y z
N MET A 1 25.47 1.43 -4.29
CA MET A 1 24.96 0.18 -4.91
C MET A 1 23.63 -0.27 -4.26
N LEU A 2 23.52 -0.27 -2.93
CA LEU A 2 22.27 -0.60 -2.20
C LEU A 2 21.05 0.25 -2.60
N GLU A 3 21.23 1.55 -2.86
CA GLU A 3 20.11 2.45 -3.15
C GLU A 3 19.30 2.04 -4.39
N ARG A 4 19.97 1.51 -5.43
CA ARG A 4 19.30 1.03 -6.64
C ARG A 4 18.38 -0.16 -6.35
N PHE A 5 18.82 -1.08 -5.48
CA PHE A 5 18.01 -2.22 -5.04
C PHE A 5 16.83 -1.76 -4.17
N PHE A 6 17.04 -0.74 -3.33
CA PHE A 6 15.99 -0.20 -2.48
C PHE A 6 14.88 0.47 -3.31
N VAL A 7 15.27 1.26 -4.31
CA VAL A 7 14.32 1.89 -5.25
C VAL A 7 13.57 0.82 -6.05
N SER A 8 14.25 -0.20 -6.60
CA SER A 8 13.55 -1.26 -7.35
C SER A 8 12.56 -2.04 -6.47
N TYR A 9 12.93 -2.30 -5.22
CA TYR A 9 12.07 -2.96 -4.24
C TYR A 9 10.80 -2.14 -3.96
N ILE A 10 10.94 -0.83 -3.70
CA ILE A 10 9.80 0.07 -3.48
C ILE A 10 8.89 0.12 -4.70
N VAL A 11 9.44 0.20 -5.92
CA VAL A 11 8.65 0.21 -7.15
C VAL A 11 7.85 -1.09 -7.31
N MET A 12 8.47 -2.24 -7.10
CA MET A 12 7.77 -3.54 -7.15
C MET A 12 6.67 -3.64 -6.10
N MET A 13 6.94 -3.24 -4.85
CA MET A 13 5.95 -3.28 -3.77
C MET A 13 4.76 -2.35 -4.01
N ASN A 14 4.99 -1.17 -4.60
CA ASN A 14 3.92 -0.27 -5.01
C ASN A 14 3.07 -0.87 -6.14
N GLY A 15 3.70 -1.53 -7.12
CA GLY A 15 2.99 -2.28 -8.16
C GLY A 15 2.11 -3.41 -7.58
N ILE A 16 2.66 -4.20 -6.65
CA ILE A 16 1.92 -5.28 -5.97
C ILE A 16 0.75 -4.72 -5.16
N GLY A 17 0.95 -3.62 -4.43
CA GLY A 17 -0.10 -2.93 -3.68
C GLY A 17 -1.24 -2.44 -4.57
N PHE A 18 -0.90 -1.79 -5.69
CA PHE A 18 -1.86 -1.33 -6.68
C PHE A 18 -2.64 -2.47 -7.33
N LEU A 19 -1.94 -3.52 -7.78
CA LEU A 19 -2.55 -4.69 -8.40
C LEU A 19 -3.46 -5.44 -7.44
N SER A 20 -3.08 -5.56 -6.17
CA SER A 20 -3.90 -6.20 -5.13
C SER A 20 -5.23 -5.48 -4.97
N MET A 21 -5.24 -4.15 -5.03
CA MET A 21 -6.44 -3.32 -4.94
C MET A 21 -7.34 -3.48 -6.16
N GLY A 22 -6.76 -3.54 -7.36
CA GLY A 22 -7.48 -3.82 -8.59
C GLY A 22 -8.05 -5.25 -8.64
N TRP A 23 -7.28 -6.22 -8.13
CA TRP A 23 -7.72 -7.61 -8.03
C TRP A 23 -8.89 -7.75 -7.03
N ASP A 24 -8.83 -7.07 -5.88
CA ASP A 24 -9.93 -7.05 -4.92
C ASP A 24 -11.23 -6.53 -5.55
N LYS A 25 -11.16 -5.44 -6.34
CA LYS A 25 -12.31 -4.93 -7.09
C LYS A 25 -12.83 -5.94 -8.12
N ARG A 26 -11.95 -6.57 -8.90
CA ARG A 26 -12.35 -7.60 -9.87
C ARG A 26 -13.01 -8.80 -9.19
N LYS A 27 -12.51 -9.24 -8.03
CA LYS A 27 -13.13 -10.31 -7.23
C LYS A 27 -14.49 -9.90 -6.69
N ALA A 28 -14.65 -8.66 -6.24
CA ALA A 28 -15.93 -8.13 -5.78
C ALA A 28 -16.99 -8.11 -6.91
N ILE A 29 -16.59 -7.76 -8.13
CA ILE A 29 -17.47 -7.81 -9.32
C ILE A 29 -17.84 -9.24 -9.69
N LYS A 30 -16.89 -10.18 -9.65
CA LYS A 30 -17.11 -11.60 -9.98
C LYS A 30 -17.75 -12.42 -8.84
N GLY A 31 -18.17 -11.79 -7.74
CA GLY A 31 -18.74 -12.48 -6.57
C GLY A 31 -17.79 -13.47 -5.89
N LYS A 32 -16.48 -13.39 -6.16
CA LYS A 32 -15.48 -14.31 -5.60
C LYS A 32 -14.96 -13.81 -4.24
N TRP A 33 -14.33 -14.71 -3.50
CA TRP A 33 -13.79 -14.44 -2.16
C TRP A 33 -12.84 -13.23 -2.17
N ARG A 34 -13.18 -12.21 -1.38
CA ARG A 34 -12.46 -10.92 -1.32
C ARG A 34 -11.11 -11.07 -0.62
N ILE A 35 -10.16 -10.19 -0.95
CA ILE A 35 -8.85 -10.19 -0.29
C ILE A 35 -9.03 -9.65 1.14
N SER A 36 -8.49 -10.38 2.12
CA SER A 36 -8.53 -9.98 3.52
C SER A 36 -7.90 -8.61 3.72
N GLU A 37 -8.56 -7.77 4.50
CA GLU A 37 -8.11 -6.39 4.78
C GLU A 37 -6.68 -6.38 5.36
N ALA A 38 -6.36 -7.34 6.23
CA ALA A 38 -5.03 -7.51 6.81
C ALA A 38 -3.90 -7.66 5.76
N LYS A 39 -4.15 -8.37 4.64
CA LYS A 39 -3.12 -8.54 3.58
C LYS A 39 -2.84 -7.24 2.84
N LEU A 40 -3.88 -6.44 2.58
CA LEU A 40 -3.74 -5.12 1.97
C LEU A 40 -2.95 -4.17 2.88
N PHE A 41 -3.22 -4.21 4.18
CA PHE A 41 -2.46 -3.48 5.18
C PHE A 41 -1.01 -3.96 5.28
N LEU A 42 -0.77 -5.27 5.22
CA LEU A 42 0.58 -5.84 5.26
C LEU A 42 1.43 -5.39 4.06
N ILE A 43 0.85 -5.41 2.85
CA ILE A 43 1.53 -4.91 1.63
C ILE A 43 1.82 -3.42 1.76
N ALA A 44 0.88 -2.65 2.30
CA ALA A 44 1.09 -1.23 2.57
C ALA A 44 2.25 -1.01 3.55
N PHE A 45 2.28 -1.78 4.64
CA PHE A 45 3.29 -1.70 5.69
C PHE A 45 4.71 -2.04 5.20
N ILE A 46 4.84 -3.03 4.32
CA ILE A 46 6.15 -3.50 3.83
C ILE A 46 6.75 -2.56 2.76
N GLY A 47 5.97 -1.61 2.23
CA GLY A 47 6.46 -0.60 1.27
C GLY A 47 5.53 -0.32 0.08
N GLY A 48 4.36 -0.94 0.04
CA GLY A 48 3.35 -0.71 -0.99
C GLY A 48 2.30 0.33 -0.62
N ALA A 49 2.51 1.15 0.42
CA ALA A 49 1.50 2.10 0.93
C ALA A 49 1.06 3.10 -0.14
N ILE A 50 2.00 3.63 -0.93
CA ILE A 50 1.71 4.64 -1.97
C ILE A 50 0.87 4.02 -3.09
N GLY A 51 1.30 2.88 -3.64
CA GLY A 51 0.61 2.19 -4.74
C GLY A 51 -0.73 1.61 -4.32
N SER A 52 -0.86 1.15 -3.08
CA SER A 52 -2.13 0.71 -2.52
C SER A 52 -3.11 1.87 -2.29
N THR A 53 -2.62 3.02 -1.81
CA THR A 53 -3.42 4.25 -1.69
C THR A 53 -3.88 4.72 -3.07
N PHE A 54 -2.98 4.75 -4.05
CA PHE A 54 -3.31 5.06 -5.44
C PHE A 54 -4.36 4.11 -6.01
N GLY A 55 -4.20 2.80 -5.78
CA GLY A 55 -5.17 1.79 -6.17
C GLY A 55 -6.54 2.02 -5.51
N MET A 56 -6.56 2.36 -4.22
CA MET A 56 -7.79 2.66 -3.49
C MET A 56 -8.56 3.84 -4.11
N PHE A 57 -7.87 4.94 -4.41
CA PHE A 57 -8.46 6.11 -5.07
C PHE A 57 -8.91 5.82 -6.51
N LEU A 58 -8.05 5.18 -7.32
CA LEU A 58 -8.34 4.90 -8.72
C LEU A 58 -9.50 3.93 -8.90
N PHE A 59 -9.51 2.84 -8.13
CA PHE A 59 -10.58 1.86 -8.18
C PHE A 59 -11.84 2.32 -7.44
N ARG A 60 -11.78 3.45 -6.70
CA ARG A 60 -12.81 3.93 -5.77
C ARG A 60 -13.38 2.80 -4.91
N HIS A 61 -12.50 1.86 -4.55
CA HIS A 61 -12.88 0.63 -3.88
C HIS A 61 -12.56 0.76 -2.40
N LYS A 62 -13.55 0.48 -1.53
CA LYS A 62 -13.44 0.59 -0.06
C LYS A 62 -13.05 1.98 0.48
N THR A 63 -13.36 3.07 -0.22
CA THR A 63 -13.23 4.45 0.29
C THR A 63 -14.17 4.80 1.44
N ASN A 64 -15.28 4.07 1.60
CA ASN A 64 -16.26 4.27 2.68
C ASN A 64 -15.96 3.48 3.96
N LYS A 65 -14.95 2.60 3.96
CA LYS A 65 -14.55 1.88 5.18
C LYS A 65 -13.61 2.79 5.97
N LEU A 66 -14.06 3.23 7.15
CA LEU A 66 -13.27 4.07 8.08
C LEU A 66 -11.85 3.53 8.30
N LYS A 67 -11.72 2.19 8.44
CA LYS A 67 -10.44 1.51 8.56
C LYS A 67 -9.50 1.81 7.39
N PHE A 68 -9.99 1.82 6.16
CA PHE A 68 -9.18 2.12 4.98
C PHE A 68 -8.94 3.63 4.82
N LYS A 69 -9.96 4.45 5.11
CA LYS A 69 -9.88 5.92 5.01
C LYS A 69 -8.88 6.51 6.01
N ALA A 70 -8.79 5.97 7.22
CA ALA A 70 -7.82 6.41 8.24
C ALA A 70 -6.53 5.58 8.19
N GLY A 71 -6.64 4.27 7.98
CA GLY A 71 -5.50 3.35 8.06
C GLY A 71 -4.49 3.50 6.92
N PHE A 72 -4.92 3.75 5.67
CA PHE A 72 -3.96 3.98 4.57
C PHE A 72 -3.15 5.26 4.75
N PRO A 73 -3.76 6.43 5.05
CA PRO A 73 -3.01 7.63 5.39
C PRO A 73 -2.13 7.48 6.63
N LEU A 74 -2.62 6.80 7.68
CA LEU A 74 -1.82 6.53 8.88
C LEU A 74 -0.59 5.66 8.56
N LEU A 75 -0.75 4.56 7.82
CA LEU A 75 0.38 3.73 7.44
C LEU A 75 1.34 4.49 6.54
N THR A 76 0.82 5.26 5.58
CA THR A 76 1.66 6.09 4.70
C THR A 76 2.48 7.08 5.53
N GLY A 77 1.84 7.76 6.49
CA GLY A 77 2.53 8.65 7.44
C GLY A 77 3.57 7.92 8.28
N LEU A 78 3.28 6.71 8.74
CA LEU A 78 4.21 5.86 9.51
C LEU A 78 5.40 5.41 8.64
N THR A 79 5.17 5.10 7.36
CA THR A 79 6.24 4.75 6.42
C THR A 79 7.15 5.95 6.16
N ILE A 80 6.56 7.13 6.00
CA ILE A 80 7.30 8.39 5.82
C ILE A 80 8.11 8.74 7.09
N ALA A 81 7.53 8.60 8.28
CA ALA A 81 8.22 8.85 9.55
C ALA A 81 9.38 7.87 9.79
N ALA A 82 9.19 6.59 9.43
CA ALA A 82 10.24 5.58 9.49
C ALA A 82 11.38 5.88 8.51
N LEU A 83 11.05 6.24 7.25
CA LEU A 83 12.00 6.70 6.25
C LEU A 83 12.79 7.92 6.72
N PHE A 84 12.10 8.90 7.31
CA PHE A 84 12.72 10.12 7.84
C PHE A 84 13.67 9.83 9.00
N SER A 85 13.29 8.94 9.92
CA SER A 85 14.15 8.51 11.03
C SER A 85 15.38 7.76 10.54
N LEU A 86 15.23 6.89 9.54
CA LEU A 86 16.35 6.21 8.89
C LEU A 86 17.30 7.19 8.21
N TYR A 87 16.77 8.16 7.46
CA TYR A 87 17.58 9.18 6.80
C TYR A 87 18.36 10.03 7.81
N LYS A 88 17.73 10.41 8.92
CA LYS A 88 18.36 11.20 9.99
C LYS A 88 19.43 10.42 10.76
N ASN A 89 19.31 9.10 10.86
CA ASN A 89 20.30 8.24 11.52
C ASN A 89 21.49 7.89 10.61
N LEU A 90 21.36 8.15 9.30
CA LEU A 90 22.41 7.93 8.30
C LEU A 90 23.21 9.21 7.98
N SER A 91 22.67 10.37 8.37
CA SER A 91 23.33 11.70 8.30
C SER A 91 23.96 12.07 9.63
#